data_AF-K6YED0-F1
#
_entry.id   AF-K6YED0-F1
#
_cell.length_a   1.000
_cell.length_b   1.000
_cell.length_c   1.000
_cell.angle_alpha   90.00
_cell.angle_beta   90.00
_cell.angle_gamma   90.00
#
_symmetry.space_group_name_H-M   'P 1'
#
loop_
_entity.id
_entity.type
_entity.pdbx_description
1 polymer ?
#
loop_
_entity_poly.entity_id
_entity_poly.type
_entity_poly.pdbx_seq_one_letter_code
_entity_poly.pdbx_strand_id
1 'polypeptide(L)' 'MLRWAVIFLVIALVAAVLGFGGIAGSAAGIAKIIFFVFLVLLVISLVMGRRKV' A
#
# COMPACT_ATOMS: atom_id res chain seq x y z
N MET A 1 0.41 -12.16 -26.40
CA MET A 1 0.25 -11.35 -25.17
C MET A 1 -1.06 -11.64 -24.44
N LEU A 2 -2.23 -11.56 -25.09
CA LEU A 2 -3.54 -11.80 -24.46
C LEU A 2 -3.65 -13.13 -23.69
N ARG A 3 -3.15 -14.23 -24.26
CA ARG A 3 -3.16 -15.54 -23.61
C ARG A 3 -2.38 -15.56 -22.28
N TRP A 4 -1.24 -14.89 -22.22
CA TRP A 4 -0.43 -14.78 -21.00
C TRP A 4 -1.13 -13.91 -19.95
N ALA A 5 -1.72 -12.78 -20.34
CA ALA A 5 -2.46 -11.91 -19.42
C ALA A 5 -3.64 -12.63 -18.76
N VAL A 6 -4.39 -13.45 -19.53
CA VAL A 6 -5.49 -14.26 -18.99
C VAL A 6 -4.98 -15.32 -18.00
N ILE A 7 -3.84 -15.95 -18.28
CA ILE A 7 -3.22 -16.92 -17.37
C ILE A 7 -2.83 -16.24 -16.05
N PHE A 8 -2.19 -15.08 -16.10
CA PHE A 8 -1.84 -14.31 -14.90
C PHE A 8 -3.07 -13.83 -14.12
N LEU A 9 -4.14 -13.44 -14.80
CA LEU A 9 -5.41 -13.06 -14.18
C LEU A 9 -6.00 -14.22 -13.35
N VAL A 10 -6.02 -15.42 -13.92
CA VAL A 10 -6.53 -16.61 -13.23
C VAL A 10 -5.65 -16.96 -12.02
N ILE A 11 -4.32 -16.90 -12.19
CA ILE A 11 -3.38 -17.14 -11.08
C ILE A 11 -3.60 -16.13 -9.95
N ALA A 12 -3.78 -14.84 -10.26
CA ALA A 12 -4.02 -13.80 -9.28
C ALA A 12 -5.34 -14.01 -8.52
N LEU A 13 -6.42 -14.42 -9.21
CA LEU A 13 -7.70 -14.75 -8.58
C LEU A 13 -7.60 -15.96 -7.65
N VAL A 14 -6.94 -17.02 -8.10
CA VAL A 14 -6.72 -18.22 -7.28
C VAL A 14 -5.87 -17.88 -6.06
N ALA A 15 -4.80 -17.13 -6.23
CA ALA A 15 -3.97 -16.65 -5.12
C ALA A 15 -4.77 -15.78 -4.13
N ALA A 16 -5.63 -14.89 -4.64
CA ALA A 16 -6.50 -14.05 -3.82
C ALA A 16 -7.45 -14.88 -2.94
N VAL A 17 -8.06 -15.94 -3.48
CA VAL A 17 -8.98 -16.83 -2.74
C VAL A 17 -8.23 -17.77 -1.80
N LEU A 18 -7.05 -18.28 -2.19
CA LEU A 18 -6.31 -19.29 -1.42
C LEU A 18 -5.57 -18.74 -0.19
N GLY A 19 -5.51 -17.43 0.03
CA GLY A 19 -4.92 -16.92 1.27
C GLY A 19 -4.18 -15.59 1.20
N PHE A 20 -4.13 -14.92 0.05
CA PHE A 20 -3.55 -13.57 -0.02
C PHE A 20 -4.28 -12.54 0.84
N GLY A 21 -5.50 -12.83 1.31
CA GLY A 21 -6.22 -11.98 2.27
C GLY A 21 -5.48 -11.78 3.61
N GLY A 22 -4.75 -12.80 4.10
CA GLY A 22 -3.99 -12.67 5.36
C GLY A 22 -2.78 -11.75 5.23
N ILE A 23 -2.09 -11.82 4.08
CA ILE A 23 -0.95 -10.95 3.75
C ILE A 23 -1.44 -9.53 3.47
N ALA A 24 -2.61 -9.38 2.83
CA ALA A 24 -3.25 -8.08 2.66
C ALA A 24 -3.56 -7.42 4.02
N GLY A 25 -3.99 -8.19 5.02
CA GLY A 25 -4.22 -7.70 6.38
C GLY A 25 -2.95 -7.20 7.08
N SER A 26 -1.86 -7.97 7.04
CA SER A 26 -0.58 -7.57 7.64
C SER A 26 0.06 -6.39 6.91
N ALA A 27 0.03 -6.40 5.57
CA ALA A 27 0.46 -5.28 4.75
C ALA A 27 -0.36 -4.00 5.02
N ALA A 28 -1.68 -4.12 5.20
CA ALA A 28 -2.53 -2.99 5.57
C ALA A 28 -2.17 -2.43 6.97
N GLY A 29 -1.76 -3.29 7.91
CA GLY A 29 -1.24 -2.86 9.21
C GLY A 29 0.03 -2.01 9.08
N ILE A 30 1.00 -2.48 8.31
CA ILE A 30 2.27 -1.76 8.08
C ILE A 30 2.02 -0.44 7.33
N ALA A 31 1.13 -0.45 6.33
CA ALA A 31 0.75 0.74 5.57
C ALA A 31 0.16 1.84 6.48
N LYS A 32 -0.66 1.49 7.47
CA LYS A 32 -1.20 2.46 8.44
C LYS A 32 -0.11 3.14 9.25
N ILE A 33 0.92 2.39 9.67
CA ILE A 33 2.04 2.94 10.44
C ILE A 33 2.80 3.96 9.60
N ILE A 34 3.15 3.60 8.36
CA ILE A 34 3.86 4.50 7.42
C ILE A 34 3.01 5.75 7.12
N PHE A 35 1.71 5.58 6.91
CA PHE A 35 0.79 6.69 6.67
C PHE A 35 0.76 7.69 7.83
N PHE A 36 0.72 7.20 9.07
CA PHE A 36 0.77 8.07 10.26
C PHE A 36 2.10 8.78 10.40
N VAL A 37 3.22 8.09 10.16
CA VAL A 37 4.56 8.72 10.16
C VAL A 37 4.63 9.82 9.09
N PHE A 38 4.15 9.54 7.89
CA PHE A 38 4.07 10.53 6.82
C PHE A 38 3.19 11.72 7.22
N LEU A 39 2.04 11.50 7.85
CA LEU A 39 1.17 12.56 8.34
C LEU A 39 1.86 13.46 9.36
N VAL A 40 2.59 12.87 10.31
CA VAL A 40 3.35 13.63 11.31
C VAL A 40 4.43 14.47 10.62
N LEU A 41 5.20 13.87 9.71
CA LEU A 41 6.21 14.58 8.93
C LEU A 41 5.60 15.67 8.05
N LEU A 42 4.43 15.43 7.47
CA LEU A 42 3.69 16.40 6.65
C LEU A 42 3.24 17.58 7.51
N VAL A 43 2.71 17.35 8.71
CA VAL A 43 2.33 18.42 9.64
C VAL A 43 3.56 19.20 10.09
N ILE A 44 4.65 18.52 10.43
CA ILE A 44 5.93 19.18 10.77
C ILE A 44 6.42 20.02 9.58
N SER A 45 6.39 19.48 8.37
CA SER A 45 6.78 20.18 7.14
C SER A 45 5.88 21.38 6.84
N LEU A 46 4.56 21.29 7.07
CA LEU A 46 3.63 22.41 6.89
C LEU A 46 3.86 23.52 7.92
N VAL A 47 4.19 23.17 9.16
CA VAL A 47 4.48 24.13 10.23
C VAL A 47 5.86 24.76 10.06
N MET A 48 6.86 23.96 9.70
CA MET A 48 8.24 24.40 9.47
C MET A 48 8.38 25.15 8.14
N GLY A 49 7.72 24.69 7.08
CA GLY A 49 7.71 25.32 5.75
C GLY A 49 7.00 26.68 5.71
N ARG A 50 6.16 27.00 6.71
CA ARG A 50 5.66 28.37 6.93
C ARG A 50 6.70 29.31 7.56
N ARG A 51 7.84 28.80 8.04
CA ARG A 51 9.00 29.60 8.48
C ARG A 51 10.18 29.35 7.53
N LYS A 52 10.22 30.17 6.48
CA LYS A 52 11.40 30.47 5.65
C LYS A 52 12.13 29.26 5.04
N VAL A 53 11.89 29.07 3.75
CA VAL A 53 12.94 29.33 2.75
C VAL A 53 12.33 30.21 1.66
#